data_AF-A0A967TIT4-F1
#
_entry.id   AF-A0A967TIT4-F1
#
_cell.length_a   1.000
_cell.length_b   1.000
_cell.length_c   1.000
_cell.angle_alpha   90.00
_cell.angle_beta   90.00
_cell.angle_gamma   90.00
#
_symmetry.space_group_name_H-M   'P 1'
#
loop_
_entity.id
_entity.type
_entity.pdbx_description
1 polymer ?
#
loop_
_entity_poly.entity_id
_entity_poly.type
_entity_poly.pdbx_seq_one_letter_code
_entity_poly.pdbx_strand_id
1 'polypeptide(L)' 'MRVLITGAAGFLGSHLVDRFLEHGHEVVGVDNLIT' A
#
# COMPACT_ATOMS: atom_id res chain seq x y z
N MET A 1 8.03 -10.80 2.88
CA MET A 1 7.58 -10.92 1.47
C MET A 1 7.61 -9.53 0.84
N ARG A 2 7.64 -9.44 -0.50
CA ARG A 2 7.50 -8.18 -1.24
C ARG A 2 6.07 -8.03 -1.71
N VAL A 3 5.45 -6.88 -1.46
CA VAL A 3 4.04 -6.60 -1.76
C VAL A 3 3.95 -5.37 -2.67
N LEU A 4 3.25 -5.49 -3.79
CA LEU A 4 2.88 -4.36 -4.66
C LEU A 4 1.42 -4.00 -4.39
N ILE A 5 1.15 -2.72 -4.08
CA ILE A 5 -0.21 -2.21 -3.85
C ILE A 5 -0.50 -1.10 -4.86
N THR A 6 -1.51 -1.30 -5.69
CA THR A 6 -2.06 -0.26 -6.57
C THR A 6 -3.17 0.51 -5.85
N GLY A 7 -3.27 1.82 -6.06
CA GLY A 7 -4.20 2.67 -5.31
C GLY A 7 -3.75 2.87 -3.85
N ALA A 8 -2.43 2.83 -3.61
CA ALA A 8 -1.83 2.81 -2.28
C ALA A 8 -2.07 4.09 -1.46
N ALA A 9 -2.38 5.22 -2.10
CA ALA A 9 -2.74 6.46 -1.43
C ALA A 9 -4.26 6.61 -1.21
N GLY A 10 -5.06 5.69 -1.74
CA GLY A 10 -6.52 5.66 -1.54
C GLY A 10 -6.93 5.21 -0.13
N PHE A 11 -8.24 5.29 0.15
CA PHE A 11 -8.79 4.93 1.46
C PHE A 11 -8.38 3.53 1.91
N LEU A 12 -8.63 2.48 1.10
CA LEU A 12 -8.25 1.13 1.48
C LEU A 12 -6.75 0.86 1.30
N GLY A 13 -6.14 1.43 0.26
CA GLY A 13 -4.73 1.19 -0.06
C GLY A 13 -3.80 1.64 1.07
N SER A 14 -4.04 2.81 1.65
CA SER A 14 -3.25 3.35 2.76
C SER A 14 -3.25 2.44 3.98
N HIS A 15 -4.43 1.94 4.38
CA HIS A 15 -4.56 1.02 5.52
C HIS A 15 -3.90 -0.34 5.25
N LEU A 16 -3.89 -0.80 4.00
CA LEU A 16 -3.18 -2.03 3.62
C LEU A 16 -1.67 -1.84 3.66
N VAL A 17 -1.16 -0.69 3.19
CA VAL A 17 0.26 -0.33 3.29
C VAL A 17 0.71 -0.39 4.75
N ASP A 18 0.01 0.31 5.65
CA ASP A 18 0.34 0.33 7.07
C ASP A 18 0.35 -1.09 7.66
N ARG A 19 -0.71 -1.85 7.41
CA ARG A 19 -0.82 -3.24 7.88
C ARG A 19 0.35 -4.09 7.39
N PHE A 20 0.72 -4.04 6.11
CA PHE A 20 1.79 -4.89 5.61
C PHE A 20 3.17 -4.45 6.12
N LEU A 21 3.39 -3.16 6.32
CA LEU A 21 4.60 -2.64 6.96
C LEU A 21 4.72 -3.12 8.41
N GLU A 22 3.63 -3.09 9.18
CA GLU A 22 3.57 -3.59 10.57
C GLU A 22 3.93 -5.08 10.69
N HIS A 23 3.60 -5.89 9.66
CA HIS A 23 3.95 -7.31 9.60
C HIS A 23 5.37 -7.57 9.06
N GLY A 24 6.20 -6.53 8.88
CA GLY A 24 7.59 -6.63 8.44
C GLY A 24 7.74 -6.96 6.95
N HIS A 25 6.74 -6.62 6.12
CA HIS A 25 6.85 -6.77 4.68
C HIS A 25 7.45 -5.55 4.02
N GLU A 26 8.13 -5.77 2.89
CA GLU A 26 8.60 -4.70 2.01
C GLU A 26 7.44 -4.35 1.05
N VAL A 27 6.99 -3.10 1.08
CA VAL A 27 5.83 -2.63 0.32
C VAL A 27 6.25 -1.61 -0.73
N VAL A 28 5.79 -1.81 -1.96
CA VAL A 28 5.86 -0.82 -3.05
C VAL A 28 4.44 -0.36 -3.36
N GLY A 29 4.17 0.93 -3.13
CA GLY A 29 2.88 1.55 -3.47
C GLY A 29 2.93 2.22 -4.84
N VAL A 30 1.87 2.05 -5.63
CA VAL A 30 1.66 2.77 -6.89
C VAL A 30 0.29 3.42 -6.86
N ASP A 31 0.24 4.71 -7.19
CA ASP A 31 -1.00 5.48 -7.22
C ASP A 31 -0.91 6.57 -8.31
N ASN A 32 -2.03 6.86 -8.97
CA ASN A 32 -2.14 7.94 -9.96
C ASN A 32 -2.87 9.18 -9.42
N LEU A 33 -3.27 9.16 -8.15
CA LEU A 33 -3.88 10.26 -7.40
C LEU A 33 -5.18 10.80 -8.00
N ILE A 34 -5.91 9.96 -8.76
CA ILE A 34 -7.28 10.25 -9.19
C ILE A 34 -8.26 9.80 -8.11
N THR A 35 -9.30 10.59 -7.89
CA THR A 35 -10.34 10.32 -6.88
C THR A 35 -11.68 10.06 -7.53
#